data_AF-A0A925UXY7-F1
#
_entry.id   AF-A0A925UXY7-F1
#
_cell.length_a   1.000
_cell.length_b   1.000
_cell.length_c   1.000
_cell.angle_alpha   90.00
_cell.angle_beta   90.00
_cell.angle_gamma   90.00
#
_symmetry.space_group_name_H-M   'P 1'
#
loop_
_entity.id
_entity.type
_entity.pdbx_description
1 polymer ?
#
loop_
_entity_poly.entity_id
_entity_poly.type
_entity_poly.pdbx_seq_one_letter_code
_entity_poly.pdbx_strand_id
1 'polypeptide(L)'
;MSNSITLSRASNQALGIGQYAIDFLAKGAPSEKVLERVRLFHTDAVLCGLSALALGTNAPTILRREALEYADSDGATVFGSSQRVKPEKAIVANASAVREWDSNG
;
A
#
# COMPACT_ATOMS: atom_id res chain seq x y z
N MET A 1 7.68 -0.21 -29.54
CA MET A 1 8.48 -0.70 -28.39
C MET A 1 7.58 -1.62 -27.57
N SER A 2 8.11 -2.69 -26.98
CA SER A 2 7.32 -3.56 -26.10
C SER A 2 6.91 -2.79 -24.84
N ASN A 3 5.63 -2.84 -24.46
CA ASN A 3 5.11 -2.22 -23.23
C ASN A 3 5.27 -3.14 -22.00
N SER A 4 5.93 -4.28 -22.16
CA SER A 4 6.16 -5.25 -21.09
C SER A 4 7.56 -5.87 -21.20
N ILE A 5 8.08 -6.27 -20.04
CA ILE A 5 9.29 -7.08 -19.90
C ILE A 5 8.84 -8.49 -19.53
N THR A 6 9.29 -9.47 -20.30
CA THR A 6 9.02 -10.89 -20.03
C THR A 6 10.25 -11.53 -19.42
N LEU A 7 10.14 -12.01 -18.18
CA LEU A 7 11.18 -12.77 -17.50
C LEU A 7 10.96 -14.27 -17.73
N SER A 8 11.94 -14.97 -18.29
CA SER A 8 11.82 -16.42 -18.54
C SER A 8 11.73 -17.20 -17.24
N ARG A 9 11.11 -18.39 -17.27
CA ARG A 9 11.02 -19.27 -16.10
C ARG A 9 12.39 -19.65 -15.52
N ALA A 10 13.41 -19.73 -16.38
CA ALA A 10 14.76 -20.13 -16.01
C ALA A 10 15.67 -18.95 -15.61
N SER A 11 15.18 -17.70 -15.63
CA SER A 11 15.96 -16.55 -15.18
C SER A 11 15.84 -16.33 -13.67
N ASN A 12 16.75 -15.53 -13.11
CA ASN A 12 16.58 -15.01 -11.76
C ASN A 12 15.50 -13.91 -11.77
N GLN A 13 14.24 -14.33 -11.62
CA GLN A 13 13.09 -13.43 -11.70
C GLN A 13 13.09 -12.38 -10.59
N ALA A 14 13.61 -12.70 -9.40
CA ALA A 14 13.72 -11.74 -8.29
C ALA A 14 14.65 -10.57 -8.66
N LEU A 15 15.82 -10.88 -9.23
CA LEU A 15 16.73 -9.85 -9.73
C LEU A 15 16.09 -9.02 -10.85
N GLY A 16 15.38 -9.68 -11.78
CA GLY A 16 14.70 -8.99 -12.88
C GLY A 16 13.61 -8.02 -12.41
N ILE A 17 12.77 -8.43 -11.46
CA ILE A 17 11.73 -7.58 -10.86
C ILE A 17 12.37 -6.42 -10.08
N GLY A 18 13.43 -6.70 -9.31
CA GLY A 18 14.16 -5.68 -8.56
C GLY A 18 14.76 -4.61 -9.48
N GLN A 19 15.42 -5.03 -10.56
CA GLN A 19 15.99 -4.09 -11.53
C GLN A 19 14.91 -3.28 -12.23
N TYR A 20 13.79 -3.90 -12.62
CA TYR A 20 12.64 -3.18 -13.18
C TYR A 20 12.11 -2.11 -12.22
N ALA A 21 11.97 -2.42 -10.94
CA ALA A 21 11.48 -1.46 -9.95
C ALA A 21 12.44 -0.26 -9.79
N ILE A 22 13.75 -0.51 -9.73
CA ILE A 22 14.78 0.54 -9.68
C ILE A 22 14.69 1.43 -10.93
N ASP A 23 14.65 0.82 -12.12
CA ASP A 23 14.62 1.55 -13.39
C ASP A 23 13.32 2.36 -13.54
N PHE A 24 12.18 1.79 -13.14
CA PHE A 24 10.89 2.46 -13.18
C PHE A 24 10.82 3.65 -12.21
N LEU A 25 11.34 3.51 -10.98
CA LEU A 25 11.38 4.63 -10.03
C LEU A 25 12.36 5.73 -10.47
N ALA A 26 13.46 5.37 -11.13
CA ALA A 26 14.46 6.34 -11.56
C ALA A 26 14.07 7.09 -12.85
N LYS A 27 13.41 6.42 -13.80
CA LYS A 27 13.22 6.92 -15.18
C LYS A 27 11.82 6.69 -15.74
N GLY A 28 10.92 6.10 -14.97
CA GLY A 28 9.56 5.78 -15.41
C GLY A 28 8.79 7.04 -15.81
N ALA A 29 8.07 6.96 -16.93
CA ALA A 29 7.20 8.01 -17.43
C ALA A 29 5.82 7.43 -17.76
N PRO A 30 5.03 7.03 -16.74
CA PRO A 30 3.67 6.53 -16.96
C PRO A 30 2.81 7.62 -17.64
N SER A 31 1.88 7.20 -18.50
CA SER A 31 0.95 8.14 -19.13
C SER A 31 -0.03 8.72 -18.12
N GLU A 32 -0.59 9.90 -18.42
CA GLU A 32 -1.62 10.52 -17.58
C GLU A 32 -2.82 9.61 -17.31
N LYS A 33 -3.21 8.78 -18.29
CA LYS A 33 -4.27 7.79 -18.12
C LYS A 33 -3.95 6.78 -17.02
N VAL A 34 -2.69 6.36 -16.89
CA VAL A 34 -2.25 5.45 -15.80
C VAL A 34 -2.30 6.19 -14.47
N LEU A 35 -1.79 7.42 -14.41
CA LEU A 35 -1.79 8.22 -13.18
C LEU A 35 -3.21 8.51 -12.67
N GLU A 36 -4.14 8.81 -13.57
CA GLU A 36 -5.55 8.99 -13.23
C GLU A 36 -6.15 7.71 -12.63
N ARG A 37 -5.88 6.55 -13.24
CA ARG A 37 -6.38 5.27 -12.72
C ARG A 37 -5.79 4.91 -11.37
N VAL A 38 -4.50 5.21 -11.14
CA VAL A 38 -3.86 5.04 -9.84
C VAL A 38 -4.49 5.94 -8.78
N ARG A 39 -4.82 7.20 -9.12
CA ARG A 39 -5.51 8.11 -8.19
C ARG A 39 -6.90 7.59 -7.81
N LEU A 40 -7.67 7.08 -8.78
CA LEU A 40 -8.98 6.48 -8.53
C LEU A 40 -8.87 5.28 -7.58
N PHE A 41 -7.98 4.33 -7.91
CA PHE A 41 -7.74 3.14 -7.08
C PHE A 41 -7.27 3.51 -5.67
N HIS A 42 -6.36 4.47 -5.53
CA HIS A 42 -5.89 4.93 -4.23
C HIS A 42 -7.01 5.54 -3.39
N THR A 43 -7.86 6.37 -4.02
CA THR A 43 -8.99 7.01 -3.35
C THR A 43 -9.99 5.97 -2.85
N ASP A 44 -10.35 5.00 -3.70
CA ASP A 44 -11.25 3.90 -3.34
C ASP A 44 -10.70 3.07 -2.16
N ALA A 45 -9.44 2.63 -2.27
CA ALA A 45 -8.77 1.85 -1.24
C ALA A 45 -8.75 2.58 0.12
N VAL A 46 -8.44 3.89 0.13
CA VAL A 46 -8.44 4.69 1.35
C VAL A 46 -9.85 4.80 1.96
N LEU A 47 -10.88 5.05 1.15
CA LEU A 47 -12.26 5.15 1.64
C LEU A 47 -12.79 3.80 2.16
N CYS A 48 -12.44 2.69 1.51
CA CYS A 48 -12.70 1.34 2.03
C CYS A 48 -12.06 1.17 3.41
N GLY A 49 -10.78 1.52 3.56
CA GLY A 49 -10.08 1.38 4.84
C GLY A 49 -10.65 2.27 5.95
N LEU A 50 -10.99 3.52 5.63
CA LEU A 50 -11.59 4.44 6.60
C LEU A 50 -12.98 3.98 7.04
N SER A 51 -13.80 3.46 6.12
CA SER A 51 -15.13 2.94 6.48
C SER A 51 -15.06 1.66 7.31
N ALA A 52 -14.08 0.78 7.06
CA ALA A 52 -13.82 -0.39 7.89
C ALA A 52 -13.53 -0.01 9.34
N LEU A 53 -12.68 1.01 9.55
CA LEU A 53 -12.38 1.53 10.87
C LEU A 53 -13.57 2.25 11.50
N ALA A 54 -14.33 3.04 10.73
CA ALA A 54 -15.51 3.75 11.22
C ALA A 54 -16.61 2.79 11.71
N LEU A 55 -16.75 1.63 11.07
CA LEU A 55 -17.69 0.58 11.49
C LEU A 55 -17.12 -0.36 12.57
N GLY A 56 -15.92 -0.10 13.08
CA GLY A 56 -15.35 -0.88 14.19
C GLY A 56 -15.09 -2.34 13.83
N THR A 57 -14.77 -2.62 12.56
CA THR A 57 -14.44 -3.98 12.09
C THR A 57 -13.27 -4.57 12.87
N ASN A 58 -13.27 -5.89 13.01
CA ASN A 58 -12.46 -6.55 14.04
C ASN A 58 -10.95 -6.40 13.80
N ALA A 59 -10.44 -6.95 12.69
CA ALA A 59 -8.99 -6.94 12.42
C ALA A 59 -8.43 -5.51 12.29
N PRO A 60 -9.07 -4.57 11.55
CA PRO A 60 -8.59 -3.19 11.46
C PRO A 60 -8.53 -2.48 12.80
N THR A 61 -9.52 -2.69 13.68
CA THR A 61 -9.54 -2.06 15.01
C THR A 61 -8.42 -2.61 15.91
N ILE A 62 -8.25 -3.93 15.94
CA ILE A 62 -7.21 -4.58 16.77
C ILE A 62 -5.82 -4.16 16.30
N LEU A 63 -5.53 -4.30 15.00
CA LEU A 63 -4.20 -4.02 14.45
C LEU A 63 -3.85 -2.53 14.52
N ARG A 64 -4.84 -1.63 14.34
CA ARG A 64 -4.63 -0.20 14.56
C ARG A 64 -4.29 0.10 16.01
N ARG A 65 -5.00 -0.50 16.97
CA ARG A 65 -4.70 -0.32 18.40
C ARG A 65 -3.31 -0.81 18.74
N GLU A 66 -2.95 -2.02 18.29
CA GLU A 66 -1.62 -2.58 18.47
C GLU A 66 -0.56 -1.63 17.89
N ALA A 67 -0.74 -1.13 16.66
CA ALA A 67 0.21 -0.24 16.04
C ALA A 67 0.50 1.03 16.86
N LEU A 68 -0.51 1.61 17.50
CA LEU A 68 -0.38 2.81 18.35
C LEU A 68 0.46 2.58 19.62
N GLU A 69 0.73 1.34 20.00
CA GLU A 69 1.64 1.00 21.11
C GLU A 69 3.13 1.07 20.71
N TYR A 70 3.43 1.14 19.40
CA TYR A 70 4.81 1.15 18.86
C TYR A 70 5.18 2.53 18.32
N ALA A 71 5.18 3.55 19.18
CA ALA A 71 5.54 4.91 18.80
C ALA A 71 6.97 5.00 18.25
N ASP A 72 7.14 5.79 17.18
CA ASP A 72 8.43 6.04 16.53
C ASP A 72 8.38 7.44 15.88
N SER A 73 9.27 8.35 16.28
CA SER A 73 9.30 9.73 15.76
C SER A 73 9.61 9.80 14.27
N ASP A 74 10.35 8.82 13.75
CA ASP A 74 10.73 8.73 12.33
C ASP A 74 9.81 7.77 11.55
N GLY A 75 8.77 7.29 12.21
CA GLY A 75 7.83 6.30 11.69
C GLY A 75 6.76 6.86 10.75
N ALA A 76 5.76 6.02 10.45
CA ALA A 76 4.61 6.33 9.60
C ALA A 76 3.32 6.43 10.43
N THR A 77 2.20 6.84 9.82
CA THR A 77 0.91 6.98 10.51
C THR A 77 -0.08 5.88 10.12
N VAL A 78 -0.99 5.58 11.04
CA VAL A 78 -2.19 4.78 10.77
C VAL A 78 -3.37 5.69 10.38
N PHE A 79 -4.34 5.16 9.64
CA PHE A 79 -5.54 5.93 9.30
C PHE A 79 -6.25 6.49 10.54
N GLY A 80 -6.65 7.76 10.45
CA GLY A 80 -7.34 8.48 11.52
C GLY A 80 -6.47 8.77 12.76
N SER A 81 -5.14 8.77 12.65
CA SER A 81 -4.23 9.22 13.72
C SER A 81 -3.06 10.02 13.15
N SER A 82 -2.61 11.04 13.87
CA SER A 82 -1.37 11.77 13.57
C SER A 82 -0.14 11.22 14.30
N GLN A 83 -0.33 10.27 15.23
CA GLN A 83 0.78 9.62 15.93
C GLN A 83 1.61 8.79 14.95
N ARG A 84 2.94 9.01 14.95
CA ARG A 84 3.87 8.19 14.21
C ARG A 84 4.22 6.91 14.97
N VAL A 85 4.23 5.81 14.25
CA VAL A 85 4.47 4.45 14.73
C VAL A 85 5.47 3.75 13.82
N LYS A 86 6.05 2.66 14.29
CA LYS A 86 6.97 1.85 13.48
C LYS A 86 6.36 1.53 12.09
N PRO A 87 7.09 1.76 10.97
CA PRO A 87 6.53 1.64 9.62
C PRO A 87 5.85 0.30 9.35
N GLU A 88 6.44 -0.81 9.80
CA GLU A 88 5.88 -2.16 9.63
C GLU A 88 4.51 -2.32 10.34
N LYS A 89 4.31 -1.64 11.48
CA LYS A 89 3.04 -1.65 12.19
C LYS A 89 1.98 -0.80 11.48
N ALA A 90 2.38 0.37 10.97
CA ALA A 90 1.51 1.19 10.14
C ALA A 90 1.04 0.45 8.87
N ILE A 91 1.96 -0.28 8.21
CA ILE A 91 1.65 -1.08 7.01
C ILE A 91 0.61 -2.14 7.33
N VAL A 92 0.83 -2.95 8.38
CA VAL A 92 -0.10 -4.03 8.75
C VAL A 92 -1.48 -3.47 9.10
N ALA A 93 -1.55 -2.41 9.91
CA ALA A 93 -2.82 -1.80 10.31
C ALA A 93 -3.58 -1.22 9.11
N ASN A 94 -2.92 -0.42 8.27
CA ASN A 94 -3.58 0.22 7.13
C ASN A 94 -3.96 -0.81 6.06
N ALA A 95 -3.12 -1.80 5.78
CA ALA A 95 -3.43 -2.84 4.80
C ALA A 95 -4.62 -3.71 5.24
N SER A 96 -4.69 -4.07 6.53
CA SER A 96 -5.86 -4.76 7.07
C SER A 96 -7.13 -3.95 6.90
N ALA A 97 -7.08 -2.63 7.16
CA ALA A 97 -8.24 -1.76 6.98
C ALA A 97 -8.70 -1.73 5.52
N VAL A 98 -7.78 -1.47 4.57
CA VAL A 98 -8.09 -1.38 3.14
C VAL A 98 -8.75 -2.65 2.61
N ARG A 99 -8.31 -3.81 3.08
CA ARG A 99 -8.75 -5.12 2.55
C ARG A 99 -9.99 -5.70 3.23
N GLU A 100 -10.42 -5.14 4.37
CA GLU A 100 -11.46 -5.72 5.23
C GLU A 100 -12.76 -6.02 4.46
N TRP A 101 -13.19 -5.10 3.60
CA TRP A 101 -14.44 -5.26 2.85
C TRP A 101 -14.36 -6.17 1.64
N ASP A 102 -13.16 -6.52 1.18
CA ASP A 102 -12.95 -7.10 -0.15
C ASP A 102 -13.51 -6.25 -1.30
N SER A 103 -13.52 -4.93 -1.10
CA SER A 103 -14.12 -3.96 -2.02
C SER A 103 -13.13 -2.93 -2.54
N ASN A 104 -11.83 -3.09 -2.25
CA ASN A 104 -10.79 -2.20 -2.76
C ASN A 104 -10.41 -2.61 -4.19
N GLY A 105 -10.62 -1.74 -5.20
CA GLY A 105 -10.50 -2.14 -6.62
C GLY A 105 -10.71 -1.07 -7.66
#